data_AF-A0A381Y842-F1
#
_entry.id   AF-A0A381Y842-F1
#
_cell.length_a   1.000
_cell.length_b   1.000
_cell.length_c   1.000
_cell.angle_alpha   90.00
_cell.angle_beta   90.00
_cell.angle_gamma   90.00
#
_symmetry.space_group_name_H-M   'P 1'
#
loop_
_entity.id
_entity.type
_entity.pdbx_description
1 polymer ?
#
loop_
_entity_poly.entity_id
_entity_poly.type
_entity_poly.pdbx_seq_one_letter_code
_entity_poly.pdbx_strand_id
1 'polypeptide(L)' 'MDGFENGYIRTPLGGFYNHSTNPNCMVYNSSPGSGGRPVYKYLMTLRKILPGEELTAKYTLYEVKK' A
#
# COMPACT_ATOMS: atom_id res chain seq x y z
N MET A 1 -5.94 -2.75 -16.68
CA MET A 1 -6.92 -3.14 -15.65
C MET A 1 -8.26 -2.78 -16.23
N ASP A 2 -8.77 -3.65 -17.09
CA ASP A 2 -10.01 -3.38 -17.80
C ASP A 2 -11.18 -3.72 -16.86
N GLY A 3 -12.23 -2.89 -16.87
CA GLY A 3 -13.41 -3.09 -16.04
C GLY A 3 -13.48 -2.27 -14.75
N PHE A 4 -12.50 -1.41 -14.46
CA PHE A 4 -12.59 -0.45 -13.35
C PHE A 4 -12.64 0.98 -13.88
N GLU A 5 -13.61 1.76 -13.39
CA GLU A 5 -13.71 3.18 -13.72
C GLU A 5 -12.40 3.89 -13.31
N ASN A 6 -11.72 4.51 -14.28
CA ASN A 6 -10.40 5.14 -14.16
C ASN A 6 -9.20 4.18 -13.97
N GLY A 7 -9.37 2.86 -14.10
CA GLY A 7 -8.27 1.90 -14.04
C GLY A 7 -7.69 1.66 -12.63
N TYR A 8 -8.38 2.12 -11.58
CA TYR A 8 -7.98 1.93 -10.19
C TYR A 8 -9.05 1.20 -9.40
N ILE A 9 -8.61 0.46 -8.37
CA ILE A 9 -9.49 -0.17 -7.39
C ILE A 9 -9.14 0.26 -5.98
N ARG A 10 -10.17 0.43 -5.14
CA ARG A 10 -10.00 0.58 -3.69
C ARG A 10 -9.82 -0.81 -3.09
N THR A 11 -8.67 -1.03 -2.47
CA THR A 11 -8.46 -2.23 -1.65
C THR A 11 -8.81 -1.92 -0.20
N PRO A 12 -9.33 -2.87 0.58
CA PRO A 12 -9.50 -2.69 2.02
C PRO A 12 -8.21 -2.26 2.72
N LEU A 13 -7.05 -2.66 2.17
CA LEU A 13 -5.72 -2.30 2.68
C LEU A 13 -5.51 -0.79 2.85
N GLY A 14 -6.06 0.02 1.93
CA GLY A 14 -5.95 1.48 2.00
C GLY A 14 -6.68 2.12 3.18
N GLY A 15 -7.52 1.37 3.91
CA GLY A 15 -8.17 1.84 5.13
C GLY A 15 -7.38 1.56 6.42
N PHE A 16 -6.27 0.84 6.35
CA PHE A 16 -5.50 0.42 7.53
C PHE A 16 -4.34 1.34 7.91
N TYR A 17 -3.96 2.28 7.04
CA TYR A 17 -2.82 3.17 7.27
C TYR A 17 -3.06 4.56 6.71
N ASN A 18 -2.43 5.56 7.32
CA ASN A 18 -2.43 6.94 6.83
C ASN A 18 -1.13 7.31 6.11
N HIS A 19 -1.12 8.48 5.49
CA HIS A 19 0.06 9.02 4.80
C HIS A 19 1.10 9.53 5.78
N SER A 20 2.38 9.24 5.51
CA SER A 20 3.52 9.94 6.14
C SER A 20 4.69 10.04 5.16
N THR A 21 5.46 11.13 5.24
CA THR A 21 6.75 11.30 4.53
C THR A 21 7.91 10.62 5.24
N ASN A 22 7.74 10.25 6.52
CA ASN A 22 8.65 9.41 7.30
C ASN A 22 7.89 8.21 7.87
N PRO A 23 7.50 7.24 7.02
CA PRO A 23 6.60 6.16 7.41
C PRO A 23 7.30 5.03 8.19
N ASN A 24 6.52 4.23 8.90
CA ASN A 24 6.99 2.99 9.54
C ASN A 24 6.62 1.71 8.74
N CYS A 25 5.81 1.85 7.69
CA CYS A 25 5.43 0.78 6.77
C CYS A 25 5.68 1.18 5.30
N MET A 26 5.72 0.18 4.42
CA MET A 26 5.73 0.36 2.97
C MET A 26 4.73 -0.56 2.29
N VAL A 27 4.21 -0.14 1.13
CA VAL A 27 3.38 -1.00 0.27
C VAL A 27 4.27 -1.72 -0.73
N TYR A 28 4.34 -3.05 -0.63
CA TYR A 28 5.06 -3.91 -1.56
C TYR A 28 4.09 -4.59 -2.53
N ASN A 29 4.42 -4.60 -3.82
CA ASN A 29 3.69 -5.39 -4.82
C ASN A 29 4.52 -6.64 -5.12
N SER A 30 3.91 -7.84 -5.06
CA SER A 30 4.61 -9.05 -5.52
C SER A 30 4.88 -8.98 -7.01
N SER A 31 5.94 -9.66 -7.45
CA SER A 31 6.11 -9.96 -8.87
C SER A 31 4.97 -10.85 -9.36
N PRO A 32 4.51 -10.68 -10.62
CA PRO A 32 3.63 -11.66 -11.24
C PRO A 32 4.38 -12.99 -11.30
N GLY A 33 3.78 -14.03 -10.71
CA GLY A 33 4.39 -15.36 -10.72
C GLY A 33 4.28 -16.00 -12.11
N SER A 34 5.21 -16.92 -12.41
CA SER A 34 5.12 -17.80 -13.58
C SER A 34 3.76 -18.51 -13.59
N GLY A 35 3.07 -18.51 -14.73
CA GLY A 35 1.77 -19.17 -14.88
C GLY A 35 0.54 -18.32 -14.52
N GLY A 36 0.64 -16.98 -14.59
CA GLY A 36 -0.53 -16.09 -14.49
C GLY A 36 -1.03 -15.84 -13.07
N ARG A 37 -0.17 -16.02 -12.05
CA ARG A 37 -0.56 -15.72 -10.66
C ARG A 37 -0.83 -14.22 -10.48
N PRO A 38 -1.89 -13.85 -9.74
CA PRO A 38 -2.22 -12.45 -9.51
C PRO A 38 -1.13 -11.74 -8.69
N VAL A 39 -0.99 -10.43 -8.93
CA VAL A 39 -0.14 -9.55 -8.14
C VAL A 39 -0.87 -9.21 -6.83
N TYR A 40 -0.19 -9.43 -5.71
CA TYR A 40 -0.70 -9.10 -4.38
C TYR A 40 -0.02 -7.84 -3.85
N LYS A 41 -0.77 -7.06 -3.07
CA LYS A 41 -0.27 -5.90 -2.32
C LYS A 41 -0.10 -6.27 -0.86
N TYR A 42 1.07 -5.97 -0.30
CA TYR A 42 1.42 -6.22 1.09
C TYR A 42 1.75 -4.90 1.78
N LEU A 43 1.32 -4.74 3.03
CA LEU A 43 1.82 -3.70 3.92
C LEU A 43 2.93 -4.31 4.77
N MET A 44 4.16 -3.87 4.55
CA MET A 44 5.35 -4.40 5.23
C MET A 44 5.90 -3.37 6.21
N THR A 45 6.22 -3.80 7.42
CA THR A 45 6.87 -2.95 8.43
C THR A 45 8.33 -2.70 8.04
N LEU A 46 8.79 -1.45 8.12
CA LEU A 46 10.20 -1.06 7.89
C LEU A 46 11.07 -1.20 9.14
N ARG A 47 10.43 -1.20 10.31
CA ARG A 47 11.04 -1.33 11.63
C ARG A 47 10.07 -1.99 12.59
N LYS A 48 10.54 -2.33 13.80
CA LYS A 48 9.65 -2.73 14.89
C LYS A 48 8.65 -1.60 15.18
N ILE A 49 7.38 -1.98 15.31
CA ILE A 49 6.27 -1.09 15.69
C ILE A 49 5.85 -1.46 17.11
N LEU A 50 5.76 -0.47 17.98
CA LEU A 50 5.39 -0.61 19.38
C LEU A 50 3.87 -0.43 19.56
N PRO A 51 3.29 -0.99 20.64
CA PRO A 51 1.87 -0.80 20.93
C PRO A 51 1.48 0.69 20.97
N GLY A 52 0.40 1.04 20.28
CA GLY A 52 -0.11 2.40 20.19
C GLY A 52 0.53 3.27 19.09
N GLU A 53 1.59 2.81 18.41
CA GLU A 53 2.10 3.52 17.23
C GLU A 53 1.13 3.38 16.05
N GLU A 54 0.82 4.50 15.39
CA GLU A 54 0.02 4.52 14.17
C GLU A 54 0.79 3.87 13.00
N LEU A 55 0.10 3.05 12.20
CA LEU A 55 0.64 2.53 10.96
C LEU A 55 0.58 3.60 9.87
N THR A 56 1.74 3.96 9.31
CA THR A 56 1.83 4.96 8.24
C THR A 56 2.66 4.44 7.08
N ALA A 57 2.26 4.78 5.86
CA ALA A 57 3.01 4.48 4.65
C ALA A 57 2.96 5.66 3.67
N LYS A 58 3.96 5.76 2.79
CA LYS A 58 3.91 6.75 1.71
C LYS A 58 2.81 6.37 0.72
N TYR A 59 1.94 7.33 0.40
CA TYR A 59 0.90 7.12 -0.61
C TYR A 59 1.54 7.08 -1.99
N THR A 60 1.05 6.18 -2.85
CA THR A 60 1.65 5.93 -4.17
C THR A 60 0.78 6.39 -5.33
N LEU A 61 -0.49 6.76 -5.07
CA LEU A 61 -1.44 7.13 -6.11
C LEU A 61 -1.35 8.60 -6.50
N TYR A 62 -1.01 9.48 -5.55
CA TYR A 62 -0.90 10.92 -5.76
C TYR A 62 0.10 11.52 -4.77
N GLU A 63 0.64 12.68 -5.13
CA GLU A 63 1.46 13.49 -4.24
C GLU A 63 0.56 14.28 -3.29
N VAL A 64 0.77 14.12 -1.99
CA VAL A 64 0.05 14.88 -0.97
C VAL A 64 0.69 16.27 -0.89
N LYS A 65 0.00 17.29 -1.39
CA LYS A 65 0.43 18.69 -1.23
C LYS A 65 0.09 19.17 0.19
N LYS A 66 1.02 19.93 0.77
CA LYS A 66 0.82 20.63 2.05
C LYS A 66 -0.11 21.83 1.89
#